data_AF-K1N1F3-F1
#
_entry.id   AF-K1N1F3-F1
#
_cell.length_a   1.000
_cell.length_b   1.000
_cell.length_c   1.000
_cell.angle_alpha   90.00
_cell.angle_beta   90.00
_cell.angle_gamma   90.00
#
_symmetry.space_group_name_H-M   'P 1'
#
loop_
_entity.id
_entity.type
_entity.pdbx_description
1 polymer ?
#
loop_
_entity_poly.entity_id
_entity_poly.type
_entity_poly.pdbx_seq_one_letter_code
_entity_poly.pdbx_strand_id
1 'polypeptide(L)' 'MASRRTLDLKAEFENYKSEIYTMLIALGCTQEQAIAYIADNEETIRSWLDPKRGRIINAQMGARLLLRKA' A
#
# COMPACT_ATOMS: atom_id res chain seq x y z
N MET A 1 -31.88 -1.12 2.81
CA MET A 1 -31.22 -0.66 1.57
C MET A 1 -29.74 -0.55 1.83
N ALA A 2 -28.93 -1.48 1.32
CA ALA A 2 -27.48 -1.39 1.44
C ALA A 2 -27.01 -0.21 0.59
N SER A 3 -26.65 0.90 1.24
CA SER A 3 -26.00 2.02 0.59
C SER A 3 -24.77 1.47 -0.12
N ARG A 4 -24.79 1.47 -1.46
CA ARG A 4 -23.58 1.27 -2.26
C ARG A 4 -22.68 2.45 -1.92
N ARG A 5 -21.81 2.27 -0.92
CA ARG A 5 -20.66 3.15 -0.71
C ARG A 5 -19.95 3.19 -2.05
N THR A 6 -20.03 4.32 -2.75
CA THR A 6 -19.07 4.68 -3.76
C THR A 6 -17.73 4.64 -3.05
N LEU A 7 -17.00 3.54 -3.25
CA LEU A 7 -15.64 3.37 -2.74
C LEU A 7 -14.84 4.54 -3.29
N ASP A 8 -14.46 5.45 -2.39
CA ASP A 8 -13.51 6.49 -2.74
C ASP A 8 -12.14 5.82 -2.83
N LEU A 9 -11.78 5.40 -4.04
CA LEU A 9 -10.51 4.75 -4.33
C LEU A 9 -9.31 5.61 -3.93
N LYS A 10 -9.48 6.93 -3.83
CA LYS A 10 -8.43 7.82 -3.34
C LYS A 10 -8.25 7.66 -1.83
N ALA A 11 -9.34 7.67 -1.06
CA ALA A 11 -9.28 7.47 0.38
C ALA A 11 -8.76 6.07 0.74
N GLU A 12 -9.21 5.04 0.02
CA GLU A 12 -8.70 3.67 0.20
C GLU A 12 -7.21 3.55 -0.13
N PHE A 13 -6.74 4.27 -1.15
CA PHE A 13 -5.32 4.29 -1.49
C PHE A 13 -4.46 4.94 -0.40
N GLU A 14 -4.91 6.06 0.19
CA GLU A 14 -4.20 6.69 1.31
C GLU A 14 -4.18 5.81 2.55
N ASN A 15 -5.30 5.16 2.88
CA ASN A 15 -5.37 4.19 3.97
C ASN A 15 -4.38 3.03 3.75
N TYR A 16 -4.37 2.47 2.54
CA TYR A 16 -3.49 1.36 2.19
C TYR A 16 -2.00 1.73 2.28
N LYS A 17 -1.61 2.95 1.86
CA LYS A 17 -0.25 3.46 2.07
C LYS A 17 0.11 3.56 3.55
N SER A 18 -0.82 4.03 4.39
CA SER A 18 -0.61 4.13 5.84
C SER A 18 -0.41 2.75 6.50
N GLU A 19 -1.15 1.75 6.05
CA GLU A 19 -0.97 0.37 6.50
C GLU A 19 0.39 -0.19 6.09
N ILE A 20 0.81 0.00 4.83
CA ILE A 20 2.13 -0.42 4.35
C ILE A 20 3.24 0.27 5.15
N TYR A 21 3.12 1.59 5.38
CA TYR A 21 4.06 2.35 6.21
C TYR A 21 4.20 1.72 7.60
N THR A 22 3.07 1.47 8.27
CA THR A 22 3.05 0.84 9.60
C THR A 22 3.75 -0.52 9.58
N MET A 23 3.55 -1.31 8.52
CA MET A 23 4.21 -2.60 8.37
C MET A 23 5.72 -2.47 8.11
N LEU A 24 6.16 -1.48 7.32
CA LEU A 24 7.60 -1.22 7.09
C LEU A 24 8.30 -0.83 8.38
N ILE A 25 7.69 0.04 9.20
CA ILE A 25 8.19 0.38 10.53
C ILE A 25 8.28 -0.87 11.42
N ALA A 26 7.23 -1.70 11.44
CA ALA A 26 7.21 -2.94 12.22
C ALA A 26 8.28 -3.96 11.76
N LEU A 27 8.71 -3.90 10.50
CA LEU A 27 9.77 -4.72 9.93
C LEU A 27 11.18 -4.13 10.14
N GLY A 28 11.30 -2.98 10.80
CA GLY A 28 12.57 -2.39 11.20
C GLY A 28 13.08 -1.28 10.28
N CYS A 29 12.30 -0.79 9.32
CA CYS A 29 12.67 0.39 8.55
C CYS A 29 12.66 1.65 9.41
N THR A 30 13.56 2.59 9.10
CA THR A 30 13.42 3.97 9.58
C THR A 30 12.22 4.65 8.91
N GLN A 31 11.74 5.75 9.50
CA GLN A 31 10.65 6.54 8.91
C GLN A 31 11.03 7.05 7.52
N GLU A 32 12.26 7.53 7.36
CA GLU A 32 12.79 8.03 6.08
C GLU A 32 12.82 6.92 5.02
N GLN A 33 13.30 5.72 5.37
CA GLN A 33 13.31 4.56 4.48
C GLN A 33 11.90 4.13 4.09
N ALA A 34 10.97 4.07 5.05
CA ALA A 34 9.60 3.67 4.78
C ALA A 34 8.89 4.66 3.83
N ILE A 35 9.10 5.96 4.03
CA ILE A 35 8.58 7.01 3.15
C ILE A 35 9.19 6.88 1.76
N ALA A 36 10.51 6.73 1.66
CA ALA A 36 11.21 6.56 0.38
C ALA A 36 10.69 5.33 -0.38
N TYR A 37 10.58 4.17 0.27
CA TYR A 37 10.07 2.95 -0.37
C TYR A 37 8.65 3.09 -0.88
N ILE A 38 7.77 3.78 -0.16
CA ILE A 38 6.40 4.02 -0.62
C ILE A 38 6.39 4.98 -1.81
N ALA A 39 7.16 6.08 -1.74
CA ALA A 39 7.24 7.08 -2.80
C ALA A 39 7.79 6.47 -4.10
N ASP A 40 8.89 5.72 -4.02
CA ASP A 40 9.56 5.10 -5.16
C ASP A 40 8.71 4.00 -5.82
N ASN A 41 7.71 3.46 -5.10
CA ASN A 41 6.87 2.36 -5.57
C ASN A 41 5.38 2.73 -5.65
N GLU A 42 5.01 4.01 -5.64
CA GLU A 42 3.61 4.45 -5.55
C GLU A 42 2.72 3.80 -6.64
N GLU A 43 3.20 3.77 -7.88
CA GLU A 43 2.46 3.18 -9.00
C GLU A 43 2.24 1.67 -8.81
N THR A 44 3.26 0.97 -8.31
CA THR A 44 3.16 -0.46 -7.99
C THR A 44 2.14 -0.69 -6.87
N ILE A 45 2.20 0.11 -5.80
CA ILE A 45 1.27 0.01 -4.67
C ILE A 45 -0.17 0.28 -5.15
N ARG A 46 -0.36 1.26 -6.04
CA ARG A 46 -1.66 1.58 -6.63
C ARG A 46 -2.23 0.42 -7.44
N SER A 47 -1.38 -0.32 -8.16
CA SER A 47 -1.79 -1.51 -8.91
C SER A 47 -2.29 -2.65 -8.03
N TRP A 48 -1.89 -2.70 -6.77
CA TRP A 48 -2.34 -3.72 -5.81
C TRP A 48 -3.72 -3.46 -5.22
N LEU A 49 -4.20 -2.22 -5.33
CA LEU A 49 -5.53 -1.83 -4.87
C LEU A 49 -6.57 -1.91 -6.00
N ASP A 50 -6.13 -1.82 -7.25
CA ASP A 50 -7.01 -1.84 -8.42
C ASP A 50 -7.17 -3.27 -8.98
N PRO A 51 -8.34 -3.90 -8.80
CA PRO A 51 -8.60 -5.25 -9.32
C PRO A 51 -8.58 -5.34 -10.85
N LYS A 52 -8.67 -4.20 -11.56
CA LYS A 52 -8.55 -4.16 -13.02
C LYS A 52 -7.11 -4.14 -13.50
N ARG A 53 -6.16 -3.74 -12.65
CA ARG A 53 -4.73 -3.58 -12.99
C ARG A 53 -3.84 -4.68 -12.43
N GLY A 54 -4.29 -5.43 -11.43
CA GLY A 54 -3.43 -6.47 -10.85
C GLY A 54 -4.07 -7.33 -9.77
N ARG A 55 -3.19 -8.06 -9.06
CA ARG A 55 -3.57 -8.86 -7.88
C ARG A 55 -3.83 -7.92 -6.70
N ILE A 56 -4.89 -8.22 -5.95
CA ILE A 56 -5.12 -7.58 -4.66
C ILE A 56 -4.09 -8.12 -3.67
N ILE A 57 -3.22 -7.25 -3.16
CA ILE A 57 -2.20 -7.58 -2.16
C ILE A 57 -2.59 -6.89 -0.86
N ASN A 58 -2.39 -7.56 0.28
CA ASN A 58 -2.57 -6.93 1.59
C ASN A 58 -1.31 -6.17 2.02
N ALA A 59 -1.44 -5.24 2.98
CA ALA A 59 -0.34 -4.35 3.36
C ALA A 59 0.90 -5.10 3.90
N GLN A 60 0.69 -6.21 4.62
CA GLN A 60 1.77 -7.06 5.14
C GLN A 60 2.62 -7.66 4.02
N MET A 61 1.97 -8.23 3.00
CA MET A 61 2.66 -8.78 1.84
C MET A 61 3.27 -7.66 0.99
N GLY A 62 2.56 -6.53 0.83
CA GLY A 62 3.06 -5.34 0.13
C GLY A 62 4.38 -4.85 0.71
N ALA A 63 4.45 -4.65 2.03
CA ALA A 63 5.67 -4.24 2.71
C ALA A 63 6.84 -5.22 2.50
N ARG A 64 6.59 -6.53 2.59
CA ARG A 64 7.61 -7.56 2.32
C ARG A 64 8.08 -7.55 0.86
N LEU A 65 7.19 -7.27 -0.09
CA LEU A 65 7.54 -7.18 -1.51
C LEU A 65 8.39 -5.93 -1.80
N LEU A 66 8.09 -4.81 -1.15
CA LEU A 66 8.91 -3.59 -1.25
C LEU A 66 10.32 -3.84 -0.74
N LEU A 67 10.46 -4.49 0.41
CA LEU A 67 11.76 -4.82 1.00
C LEU A 67 12.60 -5.81 0.17
N ARG A 68 11.97 -6.63 -0.67
CA ARG A 68 12.71 -7.54 -1.58
C ARG A 68 13.23 -6.85 -2.83
N LYS A 69 12.65 -5.71 -3.21
CA LYS A 69 13.06 -4.92 -4.38
C LYS A 69 14.16 -3.91 -4.05
N ALA A 70 14.28 -3.55 -2.78
CA ALA A 70 15.32 -2.70 -2.22
C ALA A 70 16.68 -3.41 -2.17
#